data_AF-A0A6J6S281-F1
#
_entry.id   AF-A0A6J6S281-F1
#
_cell.length_a   1.000
_cell.length_b   1.000
_cell.length_c   1.000
_cell.angle_alpha   90.00
_cell.angle_beta   90.00
_cell.angle_gamma   90.00
#
_symmetry.space_group_name_H-M   'P 1'
#
loop_
_entity.id
_entity.type
_entity.pdbx_description
1 polymer ?
#
loop_
_entity_poly.entity_id
_entity_poly.type
_entity_poly.pdbx_seq_one_letter_code
_entity_poly.pdbx_strand_id
1 'polypeptide(L)'
;MTTVSARQPFAWDPAADLLSGPVGKRVTQCALSRVCGGCGEPLGRPIAFVGTPLERDRNAFHFPPMHAGCAADLLARLDALEPGSWLSVQTAGFEFVRANREDLDRRPTFEPNSLL
;
A
#
# COMPACT_ATOMS: atom_id res chain seq x y z
N MET A 1 9.10 21.51 -19.20
CA MET A 1 8.69 21.12 -17.84
C MET A 1 7.39 20.35 -17.98
N THR A 2 7.49 19.02 -18.09
CA THR A 2 6.34 18.15 -18.32
C THR A 2 5.63 17.94 -16.98
N THR A 3 4.43 18.49 -16.84
CA THR A 3 3.56 18.20 -15.71
C THR A 3 3.21 16.72 -15.74
N VAL A 4 3.84 15.91 -14.88
CA VAL A 4 3.40 14.54 -14.63
C VAL A 4 2.05 14.66 -13.95
N SER A 5 0.98 14.55 -14.72
CA SER A 5 -0.33 14.26 -14.17
C SER A 5 -0.21 12.88 -13.52
N ALA A 6 0.03 12.87 -12.22
CA ALA A 6 0.26 11.63 -11.48
C ALA A 6 -1.07 10.88 -11.44
N ARG A 7 -1.19 9.86 -12.30
CA ARG A 7 -2.34 8.96 -12.31
C ARG A 7 -2.58 8.45 -10.89
N GLN A 8 -3.83 8.45 -10.45
CA GLN A 8 -4.15 7.88 -9.13
C GLN A 8 -3.75 6.39 -9.11
N PRO A 9 -3.16 5.90 -8.01
CA PRO A 9 -2.85 4.49 -7.86
C PRO A 9 -4.11 3.64 -8.02
N PHE A 10 -3.96 2.45 -8.58
CA PHE A 10 -5.05 1.52 -8.87
C PHE A 10 -6.01 1.31 -7.68
N ALA A 11 -5.47 1.13 -6.47
CA ALA A 11 -6.28 0.88 -5.29
C ALA A 11 -7.00 2.12 -4.72
N TRP A 12 -6.72 3.32 -5.22
CA TRP A 12 -7.31 4.58 -4.74
C TRP A 12 -8.47 5.04 -5.63
N ASP A 13 -9.42 5.77 -5.04
CA ASP A 13 -10.48 6.41 -5.80
C ASP A 13 -9.87 7.53 -6.67
N PRO A 14 -10.11 7.56 -8.01
CA PRO A 14 -9.61 8.63 -8.87
C PRO A 14 -10.12 10.03 -8.48
N ALA A 15 -11.24 10.14 -7.76
CA ALA A 15 -11.83 11.41 -7.34
C ALA A 15 -11.42 11.85 -5.92
N ALA A 16 -10.75 10.99 -5.14
CA ALA A 16 -10.31 11.30 -3.79
C ALA A 16 -8.82 11.68 -3.75
N ASP A 17 -8.41 12.38 -2.68
CA ASP A 17 -7.00 12.59 -2.39
C ASP A 17 -6.31 11.30 -1.91
N LEU A 18 -4.98 11.33 -1.79
CA LEU A 18 -4.20 10.16 -1.35
C LEU A 18 -4.39 9.83 0.13
N LEU A 19 -4.61 10.84 0.98
CA LEU A 19 -4.70 10.69 2.44
C LEU A 19 -6.02 10.05 2.88
N SER A 20 -7.05 10.13 2.03
CA SER A 20 -8.29 9.36 2.14
C SER A 20 -8.05 7.85 2.12
N GLY A 21 -6.87 7.41 1.64
CA GLY A 21 -6.44 6.03 1.63
C GLY A 21 -7.07 5.19 0.50
N PRO A 22 -6.65 3.92 0.36
CA PRO A 22 -7.13 3.06 -0.69
C PRO A 22 -8.54 2.53 -0.40
N VAL A 23 -9.28 2.24 -1.47
CA VAL A 23 -10.62 1.66 -1.41
C VAL A 23 -10.52 0.18 -1.00
N GLY A 24 -11.13 -0.19 0.13
CA GLY A 24 -10.97 -1.52 0.73
C GLY A 24 -11.29 -2.71 -0.20
N LYS A 25 -12.27 -2.57 -1.11
CA LYS A 25 -12.56 -3.58 -2.14
C LYS A 25 -11.38 -3.80 -3.10
N ARG A 26 -10.69 -2.73 -3.49
CA ARG A 26 -9.50 -2.81 -4.36
C ARG A 26 -8.27 -3.30 -3.61
N VAL A 27 -8.12 -2.94 -2.34
CA VAL A 27 -7.08 -3.50 -1.46
C VAL A 27 -7.20 -5.03 -1.38
N THR A 28 -8.42 -5.52 -1.15
CA THR A 28 -8.70 -6.96 -1.13
C THR A 28 -8.42 -7.60 -2.49
N GLN A 29 -8.76 -6.94 -3.59
CA GLN A 29 -8.44 -7.41 -4.93
C GLN A 29 -6.93 -7.55 -5.15
N CYS A 30 -6.13 -6.58 -4.70
CA CYS A 30 -4.67 -6.64 -4.81
C CYS A 30 -4.10 -7.89 -4.11
N ALA A 31 -4.65 -8.22 -2.94
CA ALA A 31 -4.28 -9.42 -2.20
C ALA A 31 -4.66 -10.71 -2.96
N LEU A 32 -5.94 -10.85 -3.31
CA LEU A 32 -6.49 -12.10 -3.85
C LEU A 32 -6.01 -12.40 -5.27
N SER A 33 -5.83 -11.36 -6.09
CA SER A 33 -5.36 -11.49 -7.48
C SER A 33 -3.85 -11.31 -7.62
N ARG A 34 -3.13 -11.05 -6.53
CA ARG A 34 -1.68 -10.81 -6.51
C ARG A 34 -1.26 -9.73 -7.52
N VAL A 35 -1.96 -8.60 -7.49
CA VAL A 35 -1.68 -7.43 -8.34
C VAL A 35 -1.21 -6.23 -7.53
N CYS A 36 -0.43 -5.36 -8.15
CA CYS A 36 0.13 -4.15 -7.56
C CYS A 36 -0.96 -3.11 -7.31
N GLY A 37 -1.07 -2.62 -6.07
CA GLY A 37 -2.01 -1.55 -5.71
C GLY A 37 -1.71 -0.18 -6.36
N GLY A 38 -0.53 -0.04 -6.95
CA GLY A 38 -0.11 1.13 -7.72
C GLY A 38 -0.62 1.12 -9.16
N CYS A 39 -0.24 0.12 -9.93
CA CYS A 39 -0.51 0.07 -11.38
C CYS A 39 -1.57 -0.94 -11.81
N GLY A 40 -1.96 -1.89 -10.95
CA GLY A 40 -2.93 -2.96 -11.26
C GLY A 40 -2.34 -4.18 -11.97
N GLU A 41 -1.05 -4.17 -12.32
CA GLU A 41 -0.37 -5.28 -12.97
C GLU A 41 0.05 -6.38 -11.97
N PRO A 42 0.27 -7.63 -12.42
CA PRO A 42 0.76 -8.71 -11.56
C PRO A 42 2.02 -8.36 -10.76
N LEU A 43 2.07 -8.78 -9.51
CA LEU A 43 3.22 -8.53 -8.63
C LEU A 43 4.43 -9.36 -9.05
N GLY A 44 5.57 -8.68 -9.15
CA GLY A 44 6.89 -9.29 -9.20
C GLY A 44 7.53 -9.40 -7.82
N ARG A 45 8.86 -9.53 -7.80
CA ARG A 45 9.68 -9.44 -6.58
C ARG A 45 10.79 -8.40 -6.77
N PRO A 46 11.18 -7.67 -5.71
CA PRO A 46 10.59 -7.67 -4.37
C PRO A 46 9.21 -6.99 -4.33
N ILE A 47 8.42 -7.32 -3.32
CA ILE A 47 7.13 -6.68 -3.02
C ILE A 47 7.40 -5.57 -2.00
N ALA A 48 6.80 -4.42 -2.20
CA ALA A 48 6.93 -3.28 -1.30
C ALA A 48 5.60 -2.94 -0.63
N PHE A 49 5.69 -2.44 0.60
CA PHE A 49 4.58 -1.88 1.35
C PHE A 49 4.92 -0.46 1.78
N VAL A 50 3.98 0.46 1.64
CA VAL A 50 4.04 1.81 2.19
C VAL A 50 3.15 1.85 3.43
N GLY A 51 3.59 2.54 4.48
CA GLY A 51 2.79 2.73 5.68
C GLY A 51 3.46 3.68 6.65
N THR A 52 2.89 3.79 7.83
CA THR A 52 3.43 4.58 8.94
C THR A 52 4.50 3.81 9.72
N PRO A 53 5.32 4.50 10.54
CA PRO A 53 6.24 3.84 11.48
C PRO A 53 5.53 2.82 12.40
N LEU A 54 4.33 3.14 12.88
CA LEU A 54 3.57 2.25 13.75
C LEU A 54 3.13 0.96 13.03
N GLU A 55 2.70 1.06 11.78
CA GLU A 55 2.36 -0.11 10.96
C GLU A 55 3.58 -1.01 10.73
N ARG A 56 4.76 -0.41 10.48
CA ARG A 56 6.02 -1.15 10.38
C ARG A 56 6.36 -1.86 11.68
N ASP A 57 6.29 -1.18 12.81
CA ASP A 57 6.65 -1.76 14.11
C ASP A 57 5.72 -2.92 14.49
N ARG A 58 4.46 -2.87 14.06
CA ARG A 58 3.48 -3.95 14.22
C ARG A 58 3.57 -5.04 13.14
N ASN A 59 4.39 -4.83 12.11
CA ASN A 59 4.43 -5.64 10.89
C ASN A 59 3.05 -5.84 10.25
N ALA A 60 2.19 -4.81 10.27
CA ALA A 60 0.81 -4.88 9.83
C ALA A 60 0.45 -3.61 9.05
N PHE A 61 0.43 -3.72 7.72
CA PHE A 61 0.22 -2.60 6.81
C PHE A 61 -1.21 -2.59 6.26
N HIS A 62 -1.86 -1.43 6.19
CA HIS A 62 -3.19 -1.32 5.57
C HIS A 62 -3.15 -1.04 4.06
N PHE A 63 -2.04 -0.49 3.56
CA PHE A 63 -1.90 -0.24 2.13
C PHE A 63 -1.56 -1.53 1.38
N PRO A 64 -2.01 -1.65 0.12
CA PRO A 64 -1.84 -2.86 -0.66
C PRO A 64 -0.36 -3.14 -1.00
N PRO A 65 -0.03 -4.39 -1.37
CA PRO A 65 1.28 -4.71 -1.93
C PRO A 65 1.51 -3.97 -3.24
N MET A 66 2.74 -3.50 -3.45
CA MET A 66 3.13 -2.74 -4.63
C MET A 66 4.46 -3.25 -5.20
N HIS A 67 4.74 -2.92 -6.46
CA HIS A 67 6.12 -2.93 -6.95
C HIS A 67 6.94 -1.86 -6.22
N ALA A 68 8.25 -2.09 -6.06
CA ALA A 68 9.14 -1.13 -5.41
C ALA A 68 9.07 0.28 -6.03
N GLY A 69 9.00 0.39 -7.36
CA GLY A 69 8.85 1.68 -8.06
C GLY A 69 7.53 2.38 -7.72
N CYS A 70 6.40 1.67 -7.80
CA CYS A 70 5.10 2.25 -7.47
C CYS A 70 4.99 2.65 -5.99
N ALA A 71 5.63 1.91 -5.09
CA ALA A 71 5.72 2.26 -3.67
C ALA A 71 6.57 3.52 -3.45
N ALA A 72 7.69 3.66 -4.14
CA ALA A 72 8.54 4.85 -4.07
C ALA A 72 7.81 6.09 -4.58
N ASP A 73 7.09 5.99 -5.70
CA ASP A 73 6.27 7.07 -6.24
C ASP A 73 5.16 7.48 -5.27
N LEU A 74 4.49 6.50 -4.65
CA LEU A 74 3.46 6.77 -3.64
C LEU A 74 4.07 7.44 -2.40
N LEU A 75 5.20 6.92 -1.91
CA LEU A 75 5.90 7.48 -0.74
C LEU A 75 6.29 8.93 -0.97
N ALA A 76 6.88 9.26 -2.13
CA ALA A 76 7.24 10.64 -2.45
C ALA A 76 6.02 11.59 -2.46
N ARG A 77 4.86 11.11 -2.93
CA ARG A 77 3.63 11.90 -2.96
C ARG A 77 3.02 12.07 -1.57
N LEU A 78 3.08 11.04 -0.72
CA LEU A 78 2.59 11.11 0.66
C LEU A 78 3.50 11.97 1.54
N ASP A 79 4.81 11.84 1.38
CA ASP A 79 5.81 12.64 2.10
C ASP A 79 5.71 14.13 1.73
N ALA A 80 5.36 14.46 0.49
CA ALA A 80 5.07 15.85 0.11
C ALA A 80 3.82 16.44 0.80
N LEU A 81 2.87 15.59 1.22
CA LEU A 81 1.66 16.01 1.94
C LEU A 81 1.88 16.04 3.45
N GLU A 82 2.55 15.02 3.98
CA GLU A 82 2.88 14.87 5.39
C GLU A 82 4.33 14.36 5.56
N PRO A 83 5.31 15.27 5.57
CA PRO A 83 6.73 14.90 5.60
C PRO A 83 7.11 14.08 6.84
N GLY A 84 7.82 12.98 6.61
CA GLY A 84 8.33 12.09 7.67
C GLY A 84 7.28 11.19 8.32
N SER A 85 6.02 11.25 7.90
CA SER A 85 4.94 10.40 8.45
C SER A 85 4.87 9.01 7.81
N TRP A 86 5.58 8.81 6.69
CA TRP A 86 5.45 7.63 5.85
C TRP A 86 6.81 6.98 5.60
N LEU A 87 6.80 5.67 5.39
CA LEU A 87 7.96 4.88 5.01
C LEU A 87 7.56 3.79 4.03
N SER A 88 8.56 3.17 3.39
CA SER A 88 8.38 1.94 2.64
C SER A 88 9.29 0.82 3.14
N VAL A 89 8.80 -0.41 3.10
CA VAL A 89 9.59 -1.63 3.34
C VAL A 89 9.49 -2.57 2.14
N GLN A 90 10.45 -3.48 2.00
CA GLN A 90 10.45 -4.51 0.97
C GLN A 90 10.47 -5.92 1.59
N THR A 91 9.90 -6.88 0.88
CA THR A 91 9.80 -8.28 1.29
C THR A 91 9.73 -9.21 0.07
N ALA A 92 10.04 -10.49 0.27
CA ALA A 92 9.86 -11.55 -0.73
C ALA A 92 8.42 -12.11 -0.78
N GLY A 93 7.61 -11.85 0.25
CA GLY A 93 6.25 -12.37 0.41
C GLY A 93 5.51 -11.73 1.58
N PHE A 94 4.21 -11.98 1.67
CA PHE A 94 3.34 -11.44 2.70
C PHE A 94 2.16 -12.38 2.95
N GLU A 95 1.59 -12.28 4.14
CA GLU A 95 0.27 -12.81 4.47
C GLU A 95 -0.80 -11.71 4.36
N PHE A 96 -2.01 -12.09 3.94
CA PHE A 96 -3.17 -11.20 3.91
C PHE A 96 -4.11 -11.57 5.04
N VAL A 97 -4.24 -10.68 6.02
CA VAL A 97 -5.02 -10.90 7.24
C VAL A 97 -6.32 -10.11 7.14
N ARG A 98 -7.44 -10.82 7.26
CA ARG A 98 -8.77 -10.20 7.31
C ARG A 98 -9.07 -9.81 8.75
N ALA A 99 -9.67 -8.64 8.94
CA ALA A 99 -10.23 -8.25 10.23
C ALA A 99 -11.37 -9.19 10.64
N ASN A 100 -11.40 -9.54 11.92
CA ASN A 100 -12.43 -10.32 12.57
C ASN A 100 -13.68 -9.48 12.87
N ARG A 101 -14.73 -10.15 13.34
CA ARG A 101 -16.00 -9.50 13.70
C ARG A 101 -15.84 -8.52 14.88
N GLU A 102 -14.92 -8.81 15.77
CA GLU A 102 -14.75 -8.12 17.05
C GLU A 102 -13.70 -7.00 16.98
N ASP A 103 -12.92 -6.94 15.90
CA ASP A 103 -11.89 -5.91 15.74
C ASP A 103 -12.51 -4.52 15.61
N LEU A 104 -11.90 -3.56 16.30
CA LEU A 104 -12.29 -2.15 16.24
C LEU A 104 -11.94 -1.55 14.87
N ASP A 105 -10.78 -1.92 14.32
CA ASP A 105 -10.41 -1.61 12.94
C ASP A 105 -10.82 -2.76 12.03
N ARG A 106 -11.70 -2.47 11.07
CA ARG A 106 -12.25 -3.44 10.14
C ARG A 106 -11.47 -3.54 8.83
N ARG A 107 -10.40 -2.77 8.68
CA ARG A 107 -9.56 -2.81 7.49
C ARG A 107 -8.68 -4.06 7.55
N PRO A 108 -8.50 -4.78 6.43
CA PRO A 108 -7.53 -5.86 6.40
C PRO A 108 -6.11 -5.31 6.54
N THR A 109 -5.18 -6.19 6.89
CA THR A 109 -3.75 -5.90 6.96
C THR A 109 -2.94 -6.85 6.08
N PHE A 110 -1.74 -6.42 5.74
CA PHE A 110 -0.72 -7.23 5.11
C PHE A 110 0.46 -7.37 6.07
N GLU A 111 0.93 -8.59 6.25
CA GLU A 111 2.04 -8.90 7.15
C GLU A 111 3.21 -9.43 6.32
N PRO A 112 4.26 -8.61 6.08
CA PRO A 112 5.48 -9.06 5.42
C PRO A 112 6.13 -10.26 6.13
N ASN A 113 6.52 -11.28 5.38
CA ASN A 113 7.11 -12.50 5.96
C ASN A 113 8.58 -12.30 6.40
N SER A 114 9.34 -11.46 5.68
CA SER A 114 10.72 -11.11 6.02
C SER A 114 11.10 -9.79 5.34
N LEU A 115 11.45 -8.79 6.14
CA LEU A 115 11.90 -7.50 5.61
C LEU A 115 13.31 -7.63 5.01
N LEU A 116 13.52 -7.00 3.85
CA LEU A 116 14.79 -6.95 3.10
C LEU A 116 15.57 -5.67 3.40
#